data_AF-A0A497PIC7-F1
#
_entry.id   AF-A0A497PIC7-F1
#
_cell.length_a   1.000
_cell.length_b   1.000
_cell.length_c   1.000
_cell.angle_alpha   90.00
_cell.angle_beta   90.00
_cell.angle_gamma   90.00
#
_symmetry.space_group_name_H-M   'P 1'
#
loop_
_entity.id
_entity.type
_entity.pdbx_description
1 polymer ?
#
loop_
_entity_poly.entity_id
_entity_poly.type
_entity_poly.pdbx_seq_one_letter_code
_entity_poly.pdbx_strand_id
1 'polypeptide(L)' 'MAKAKKKIVIFFPCVGRRVVLLDLFRRACARLDCRSVIIGADVTENSAALQCCDRKYVAKPVTHRQYRREM' A
#
# COMPACT_ATOMS: atom_id res chain seq x y z
N MET A 1 15.54 19.24 19.87
CA MET A 1 14.96 17.89 19.66
C MET A 1 14.20 17.88 18.34
N ALA A 2 14.44 16.92 17.45
CA ALA A 2 13.73 16.84 16.18
C ALA A 2 12.26 16.44 16.41
N LYS A 3 11.31 17.15 15.81
CA LYS A 3 9.88 16.83 15.89
C LYS A 3 9.63 15.47 15.22
N ALA A 4 8.86 14.60 15.86
CA ALA A 4 8.51 13.31 15.28
C ALA A 4 7.71 13.50 13.97
N LYS A 5 8.16 12.87 12.87
CA LYS A 5 7.48 12.95 11.57
C LYS A 5 6.08 12.36 11.67
N LYS A 6 5.10 13.05 11.07
CA LYS A 6 3.71 12.57 11.00
C LYS A 6 3.67 11.26 10.21
N LYS A 7 3.05 10.22 10.78
CA LYS A 7 2.87 8.91 10.12
C LYS A 7 1.60 8.92 9.28
N ILE A 8 1.71 8.54 8.01
CA ILE A 8 0.59 8.37 7.08
C ILE A 8 0.54 6.90 6.66
N VAL A 9 -0.61 6.26 6.85
CA VAL A 9 -0.86 4.89 6.38
C VAL A 9 -1.66 4.99 5.09
N ILE A 10 -1.18 4.34 4.04
CA ILE A 10 -1.81 4.34 2.72
C ILE A 10 -2.13 2.91 2.34
N PHE A 11 -3.39 2.65 2.03
CA PHE A 11 -3.85 1.34 1.60
C PHE A 11 -4.10 1.34 0.08
N PHE A 12 -3.41 0.45 -0.64
CA PHE A 12 -3.60 0.20 -2.06
C PHE A 12 -4.29 -1.16 -2.26
N PRO A 13 -5.62 -1.20 -2.39
CA PRO A 13 -6.30 -2.40 -2.86
C PRO A 13 -5.99 -2.62 -4.35
N CYS A 14 -5.94 -3.88 -4.77
CA CYS A 14 -5.66 -4.27 -6.17
C CYS A 14 -4.38 -3.59 -6.71
N VAL A 15 -3.28 -3.70 -5.96
CA VAL A 15 -2.06 -2.91 -6.19
C VAL A 15 -1.39 -3.24 -7.53
N GLY A 16 -1.46 -4.48 -7.99
CA GLY A 16 -1.03 -4.95 -9.30
C GLY A 16 0.44 -4.66 -9.62
N ARG A 17 0.69 -4.10 -10.79
CA ARG A 17 2.06 -3.80 -11.28
C ARG A 17 2.48 -2.33 -11.08
N ARG A 18 1.72 -1.55 -10.31
CA ARG A 18 1.89 -0.09 -10.17
C ARG A 18 3.04 0.31 -9.22
N VAL A 19 4.24 -0.24 -9.41
CA VAL A 19 5.41 0.00 -8.55
C VAL A 19 5.76 1.50 -8.49
N VAL A 20 5.79 2.17 -9.66
CA VAL A 20 6.09 3.61 -9.75
C VAL A 20 5.09 4.46 -8.95
N LEU A 21 3.82 4.04 -8.88
CA LEU A 21 2.81 4.75 -8.07
C LEU A 21 3.19 4.74 -6.59
N LEU A 22 3.61 3.58 -6.06
CA LEU A 22 4.02 3.47 -4.65
C LEU A 22 5.22 4.37 -4.35
N ASP A 23 6.20 4.41 -5.25
CA ASP A 23 7.37 5.27 -5.12
C ASP A 23 6.99 6.77 -5.15
N LEU A 24 6.08 7.18 -6.04
CA LEU A 24 5.57 8.55 -6.08
C LEU A 24 4.91 8.96 -4.75
N PHE A 25 4.13 8.07 -4.13
CA PHE A 25 3.54 8.34 -2.81
C PHE A 25 4.61 8.41 -1.70
N ARG A 26 5.62 7.54 -1.71
CA ARG A 26 6.76 7.64 -0.76
C ARG A 26 7.47 8.99 -0.91
N ARG A 27 7.76 9.40 -2.14
CA ARG A 27 8.40 10.71 -2.44
C ARG A 27 7.51 11.88 -2.00
N ALA A 28 6.20 11.81 -2.23
CA ALA A 28 5.26 12.83 -1.78
C ALA A 28 5.25 12.95 -0.25
N CYS A 29 5.20 11.83 0.48
CA CYS A 29 5.29 11.86 1.94
C CYS A 29 6.62 12.44 2.42
N ALA A 30 7.75 12.09 1.79
CA ALA A 30 9.05 12.64 2.13
C ALA A 30 9.11 14.16 1.94
N ARG A 31 8.54 14.68 0.85
CA ARG A 31 8.43 16.14 0.58
C ARG A 31 7.59 16.88 1.62
N LEU A 32 6.64 16.20 2.25
CA LEU A 32 5.77 16.73 3.30
C LEU A 32 6.30 16.47 4.72
N ASP A 33 7.55 16.03 4.85
CA ASP A 33 8.17 15.62 6.12
C ASP A 33 7.33 14.58 6.91
N CYS A 34 6.66 13.69 6.17
CA CYS A 34 5.85 12.62 6.71
C CYS A 34 6.54 11.26 6.49
N ARG A 35 6.26 10.31 7.39
CA ARG A 35 6.62 8.89 7.21
C ARG A 35 5.44 8.15 6.60
N SER A 36 5.61 7.56 5.42
CA SER A 36 4.61 6.67 4.83
C SER A 36 4.73 5.24 5.37
N VAL A 37 3.59 4.56 5.56
CA VAL A 37 3.48 3.11 5.62
C VAL A 37 2.50 2.67 4.56
N ILE A 38 2.98 1.93 3.57
CA ILE A 38 2.22 1.44 2.43
C ILE A 38 1.77 0.02 2.72
N ILE A 39 0.46 -0.19 2.71
CA ILE A 39 -0.19 -1.48 2.80
C ILE A 39 -0.76 -1.82 1.43
N GLY A 40 -0.34 -2.94 0.86
CA GLY A 40 -0.86 -3.42 -0.42
C GLY A 40 -1.76 -4.63 -0.23
N ALA A 41 -2.79 -4.71 -1.07
CA ALA A 41 -3.54 -5.94 -1.26
C ALA A 41 -3.68 -6.31 -2.73
N ASP A 42 -3.70 -7.60 -3.03
CA ASP A 42 -3.94 -8.15 -4.36
C ASP A 42 -4.56 -9.55 -4.28
N VAL A 43 -5.02 -10.07 -5.41
CA VAL A 43 -5.56 -11.44 -5.53
C VAL A 43 -4.46 -12.50 -5.63
N THR A 44 -3.22 -12.10 -5.92
CA THR A 44 -2.07 -13.00 -6.01
C THR A 44 -0.88 -12.48 -5.23
N GLU A 45 -0.03 -13.38 -4.74
CA GLU A 45 1.24 -13.03 -4.11
C GLU A 45 2.24 -12.45 -5.10
N ASN A 46 2.19 -12.85 -6.37
CA ASN A 46 3.19 -12.51 -7.38
C ASN A 46 3.03 -11.10 -7.98
N SER A 47 2.20 -10.27 -7.36
CA SER A 47 1.99 -8.88 -7.75
C SER A 47 3.24 -8.03 -7.50
N ALA A 48 3.82 -7.48 -8.57
CA ALA A 48 5.09 -6.75 -8.47
C ALA A 48 5.03 -5.57 -7.50
N ALA A 49 3.92 -4.80 -7.49
CA ALA A 49 3.78 -3.69 -6.57
C ALA A 49 3.50 -4.16 -5.13
N LEU A 50 2.82 -5.30 -4.94
CA LEU A 50 2.64 -5.89 -3.62
C LEU A 50 3.98 -6.20 -2.96
N GLN A 51 4.99 -6.62 -3.74
CA GLN A 51 6.33 -6.89 -3.23
C GLN A 51 7.05 -5.65 -2.69
N CYS A 52 6.65 -4.45 -3.10
CA CYS A 52 7.22 -3.17 -2.66
C CYS A 52 6.49 -2.52 -1.47
N CYS A 53 5.40 -3.12 -0.99
CA CYS A 53 4.63 -2.62 0.15
C CYS A 53 5.30 -3.00 1.49
N ASP A 54 5.10 -2.17 2.52
CA ASP A 54 5.59 -2.44 3.88
C ASP A 54 4.79 -3.57 4.56
N ARG A 55 3.51 -3.74 4.17
CA ARG A 55 2.65 -4.87 4.54
C ARG A 55 1.88 -5.35 3.33
N LYS A 56 1.64 -6.67 3.26
CA LYS A 56 1.05 -7.36 2.11
C LYS A 56 -0.15 -8.18 2.56
N TYR A 57 -1.23 -8.13 1.81
CA TYR A 57 -2.43 -8.93 2.03
C TYR A 57 -2.86 -9.58 0.72
N VAL A 58 -3.03 -10.91 0.74
CA VAL A 58 -3.69 -11.62 -0.35
C VAL A 58 -5.16 -11.70 0.00
N ALA A 59 -6.02 -11.18 -0.87
CA ALA A 59 -7.45 -11.13 -0.66
C ALA A 59 -8.20 -11.74 -1.83
N LYS A 60 -9.48 -12.02 -1.64
CA LYS A 60 -10.32 -12.51 -2.73
C LYS A 60 -10.50 -11.45 -3.82
N PRO A 61 -10.88 -11.86 -5.04
CA PRO A 61 -11.28 -10.91 -6.07
C PRO A 61 -12.39 -9.98 -5.60
N VAL A 62 -12.39 -8.73 -6.06
CA VAL A 62 -13.42 -7.73 -5.71
C VAL A 62 -14.85 -8.17 -6.07
N THR A 63 -14.98 -9.08 -7.03
CA THR A 63 -16.25 -9.69 -7.45
C THR A 63 -16.74 -10.79 -6.50
N HIS A 64 -15.88 -11.26 -5.59
CA HIS A 64 -16.25 -12.30 -4.63
C HIS A 64 -17.10 -11.74 -3.50
N ARG A 65 -18.20 -12.42 -3.14
CA ARG A 65 -19.16 -11.98 -2.11
C ARG A 65 -18.52 -11.64 -0.76
N GLN A 66 -17.43 -12.32 -0.41
CA GLN A 66 -16.72 -12.14 0.85
C GLN A 66 -15.60 -11.09 0.82
N TYR A 67 -15.30 -10.45 -0.33
CA TYR A 67 -14.23 -9.45 -0.44
C TYR A 67 -14.32 -8.35 0.63
N ARG A 68 -15.54 -7.83 0.84
CA ARG A 68 -15.80 -6.79 1.85
C ARG A 68 -15.58 -7.22 3.29
N ARG A 69 -15.49 -8.52 3.59
CA ARG A 69 -15.21 -9.02 4.94
C ARG A 69 -13.72 -9.23 5.20
N GLU A 70 -12.91 -9.25 4.14
CA GLU A 70 -11.46 -9.47 4.21
C GLU A 70 -10.67 -8.16 4.22
N MET A 71 -11.33 -7.03 3.93
CA MET A 71 -10.79 -5.67 3.89
C MET A 71 -11.36 -4.82 5.02
#